data_AF-A0A964K6N7-F1
#
_entry.id   AF-A0A964K6N7-F1
#
_cell.length_a   1.000
_cell.length_b   1.000
_cell.length_c   1.000
_cell.angle_alpha   90.00
_cell.angle_beta   90.00
_cell.angle_gamma   90.00
#
_symmetry.space_group_name_H-M   'P 1'
#
loop_
_entity.id
_entity.type
_entity.pdbx_description
1 polymer ?
#
loop_
_entity_poly.entity_id
_entity_poly.type
_entity_poly.pdbx_seq_one_letter_code
_entity_poly.pdbx_strand_id
1 'polypeptide(L)'
;MKHTGIIATAAILLVTFQVLAQTNQPAKPDWIVTSNKPCKVWNPEPQPDESVTWSGTCEDWLASGKGILKWTENGKPAVEFDGVYAKGKRNGPGVIITPDGKRLAGVWVDDELITPEGGSI
;
A
#
# COMPACT_ATOMS: atom_id res chain seq x y z
N MET A 1 27.96 -57.14 42.93
CA MET A 1 27.85 -57.39 41.48
C MET A 1 26.68 -56.57 40.95
N LYS A 2 26.95 -55.60 40.04
CA LYS A 2 26.13 -55.15 38.88
C LYS A 2 24.68 -54.67 39.18
N HIS A 3 24.18 -53.46 38.86
CA HIS A 3 24.55 -52.24 38.11
C HIS A 3 23.66 -51.10 38.68
N THR A 4 24.16 -49.87 38.95
CA THR A 4 24.09 -48.66 38.08
C THR A 4 22.66 -48.37 37.57
N GLY A 5 21.99 -47.21 37.69
CA GLY A 5 22.26 -45.84 38.13
C GLY A 5 20.97 -44.99 37.92
N ILE A 6 20.90 -43.81 38.54
CA ILE A 6 19.76 -42.85 38.53
C ILE A 6 19.77 -42.04 37.23
N ILE A 7 18.62 -41.82 36.57
CA ILE A 7 18.36 -40.56 35.84
C ILE A 7 16.90 -40.14 36.01
N ALA A 8 16.69 -39.05 36.74
CA ALA A 8 15.46 -38.29 36.77
C ALA A 8 15.32 -37.52 35.44
N THR A 9 14.24 -37.72 34.70
CA THR A 9 13.91 -36.85 33.56
C THR A 9 12.86 -35.84 33.99
N ALA A 10 13.33 -34.64 34.30
CA ALA A 10 12.49 -33.46 34.47
C ALA A 10 11.73 -33.16 33.17
N ALA A 11 10.43 -32.93 33.29
CA ALA A 11 9.61 -32.40 32.23
C ALA A 11 10.06 -30.96 31.90
N ILE A 12 10.64 -30.75 30.72
CA ILE A 12 10.90 -29.41 30.18
C ILE A 12 9.95 -29.25 28.98
N LEU A 13 8.77 -28.67 29.25
CA LEU A 13 7.92 -28.09 28.22
C LEU A 13 8.67 -26.88 27.66
N LEU A 14 9.42 -27.10 26.57
CA LEU A 14 9.95 -26.03 25.73
C LEU A 14 8.75 -25.38 25.04
N VAL A 15 8.13 -24.40 25.69
CA VAL A 15 7.29 -23.43 24.99
C VAL A 15 8.25 -22.58 24.18
N THR A 16 8.54 -23.00 22.96
CA THR A 16 9.26 -22.16 22.01
C THR A 16 8.39 -20.95 21.77
N PHE A 17 8.79 -19.80 22.32
CA PHE A 17 8.31 -18.51 21.85
C PHE A 17 8.72 -18.42 20.39
N GLN A 18 7.83 -18.84 19.50
CA GLN A 18 7.94 -18.46 18.11
C GLN A 18 7.71 -16.95 18.12
N VAL A 19 8.81 -16.21 18.06
CA VAL A 19 8.77 -14.82 17.61
C VAL A 19 8.13 -14.90 16.24
N LEU A 20 6.84 -14.56 16.15
CA LEU A 20 6.23 -14.26 14.86
C LEU A 20 6.97 -13.03 14.39
N ALA A 21 7.98 -13.22 13.55
CA ALA A 21 8.43 -12.17 12.66
C ALA A 21 7.18 -11.81 11.86
N GLN A 22 6.46 -10.79 12.32
CA GLN A 22 5.38 -10.20 11.54
C GLN A 22 6.06 -9.76 10.26
N THR A 23 5.76 -10.51 9.20
CA THR A 23 6.42 -10.37 7.93
C THR A 23 6.06 -8.98 7.43
N ASN A 24 7.02 -8.06 7.44
CA ASN A 24 7.00 -6.84 6.63
C ASN A 24 7.07 -7.23 5.13
N GLN A 25 6.17 -8.11 4.69
CA GLN A 25 5.98 -8.41 3.27
C GLN A 25 4.91 -7.44 2.78
N PRO A 26 5.20 -6.64 1.74
CA PRO A 26 4.20 -5.78 1.14
C PRO A 26 3.02 -6.64 0.70
N ALA A 27 1.81 -6.12 0.90
CA ALA A 27 0.63 -6.82 0.43
C ALA A 27 0.71 -6.99 -1.09
N LYS A 28 0.08 -8.06 -1.60
CA LYS A 28 -0.10 -8.21 -3.05
C LYS A 28 -0.86 -7.00 -3.62
N PRO A 29 -0.65 -6.62 -4.90
CA PRO A 29 -1.44 -5.59 -5.55
C PRO A 29 -2.94 -5.83 -5.39
N ASP A 30 -3.71 -4.76 -5.14
CA ASP A 30 -5.15 -4.86 -4.93
C ASP A 30 -5.92 -3.59 -5.36
N TRP A 31 -7.24 -3.72 -5.50
CA TRP A 31 -8.16 -2.63 -5.71
C TRP A 31 -8.68 -2.09 -4.38
N ILE A 32 -8.30 -0.88 -4.03
CA ILE A 32 -8.69 -0.24 -2.78
C ILE A 32 -9.98 0.54 -2.99
N VAL A 33 -11.01 0.22 -2.20
CA VAL A 33 -12.25 1.00 -2.16
C VAL A 33 -11.99 2.28 -1.36
N THR A 34 -12.32 3.43 -1.93
CA THR A 34 -12.11 4.72 -1.27
C THR A 34 -13.02 4.85 -0.05
N SER A 35 -12.53 5.43 1.04
CA SER A 35 -13.27 5.55 2.29
C SER A 35 -14.44 6.54 2.23
N ASN A 36 -14.43 7.45 1.25
CA ASN A 36 -15.46 8.47 1.10
C ASN A 36 -16.54 8.16 0.04
N LYS A 37 -16.41 7.09 -0.74
CA LYS A 37 -17.41 6.63 -1.74
C LYS A 37 -17.05 5.25 -2.30
N PRO A 38 -17.99 4.51 -2.93
CA PRO A 38 -17.69 3.19 -3.52
C PRO A 38 -16.92 3.29 -4.86
N CYS A 39 -15.85 4.09 -4.91
CA CYS A 39 -14.89 4.13 -6.00
C CYS A 39 -13.72 3.20 -5.67
N LYS A 40 -13.13 2.54 -6.66
CA LYS A 40 -11.92 1.74 -6.54
C LYS A 40 -10.75 2.41 -7.24
N VAL A 41 -9.58 2.28 -6.63
CA VAL A 41 -8.28 2.71 -7.18
C VAL A 41 -7.31 1.54 -7.11
N TRP A 42 -6.40 1.45 -8.08
CA TRP A 42 -5.37 0.42 -8.09
C TRP A 42 -4.25 0.82 -7.14
N ASN A 43 -3.82 -0.10 -6.28
CA ASN A 43 -2.61 0.06 -5.49
C ASN A 43 -1.68 -1.13 -5.75
N PRO A 44 -0.51 -0.93 -6.39
CA PRO A 44 0.45 -2.01 -6.62
C PRO A 44 1.14 -2.49 -5.34
N GLU A 45 1.15 -1.67 -4.27
CA GLU A 45 1.83 -1.99 -3.02
C GLU A 45 1.02 -1.49 -1.80
N PRO A 46 -0.13 -2.13 -1.48
CA PRO A 46 -0.94 -1.75 -0.32
C PRO A 46 -0.16 -1.84 0.99
N GLN A 47 -0.20 -0.76 1.77
CA GLN A 47 0.38 -0.69 3.10
C GLN A 47 -0.64 -1.10 4.16
N PRO A 48 -0.21 -1.71 5.28
CA PRO A 48 -1.08 -1.90 6.45
C PRO A 48 -1.67 -0.58 6.93
N ASP A 49 -2.92 -0.60 7.38
CA ASP A 49 -3.63 0.56 7.93
C ASP A 49 -3.64 1.78 7.00
N GLU A 50 -3.60 1.55 5.68
CA GLU A 50 -3.81 2.58 4.67
C GLU A 50 -5.30 2.86 4.44
N SER A 51 -5.61 4.10 4.05
CA SER A 51 -6.92 4.47 3.53
C SER A 51 -6.77 5.51 2.44
N VAL A 52 -7.78 5.62 1.57
CA VAL A 52 -7.74 6.54 0.44
C VAL A 52 -9.05 7.25 0.24
N THR A 53 -9.00 8.54 -0.08
CA THR A 53 -10.15 9.30 -0.56
C THR A 53 -9.94 9.75 -1.99
N TRP A 54 -11.02 9.82 -2.76
CA TRP A 54 -11.02 10.36 -4.12
C TRP A 54 -12.00 11.52 -4.22
N SER A 55 -11.69 12.60 -4.94
CA SER A 55 -12.64 13.72 -5.13
C SER A 55 -13.40 13.68 -6.46
N GLY A 56 -12.89 12.96 -7.47
CA GLY A 56 -13.49 12.88 -8.80
C GLY A 56 -14.67 11.89 -8.89
N THR A 57 -15.03 11.55 -10.13
CA THR A 57 -16.13 10.65 -10.46
C THR A 57 -15.74 9.16 -10.38
N CYS A 58 -16.74 8.28 -10.29
CA CYS A 58 -16.59 6.85 -10.50
C CYS A 58 -17.23 6.46 -11.84
N GLU A 59 -16.53 5.68 -12.65
CA GLU A 59 -17.04 5.03 -13.87
C GLU A 59 -16.81 3.53 -13.73
N ASP A 60 -17.87 2.72 -13.85
CA ASP A 60 -17.83 1.28 -13.55
C ASP A 60 -17.19 0.95 -12.19
N TRP A 61 -17.52 1.76 -11.17
CA TRP A 61 -16.97 1.68 -9.81
C TRP A 61 -15.48 2.02 -9.70
N LEU A 62 -14.82 2.46 -10.76
CA LEU A 62 -13.40 2.82 -10.79
C LEU A 62 -13.23 4.35 -10.80
N ALA A 63 -12.21 4.87 -10.13
CA ALA A 63 -11.90 6.30 -10.23
C ALA A 63 -11.63 6.70 -11.69
N SER A 64 -12.29 7.76 -12.15
CA SER A 64 -12.21 8.25 -13.52
C SER A 64 -12.32 9.77 -13.56
N GLY A 65 -11.64 10.40 -14.51
CA GLY A 65 -11.62 11.83 -14.73
C GLY A 65 -10.67 12.59 -13.78
N LYS A 66 -10.86 13.92 -13.72
CA LYS A 66 -10.06 14.81 -12.87
C LYS A 66 -10.48 14.70 -11.40
N GLY A 67 -9.50 14.72 -10.50
CA GLY A 67 -9.76 14.79 -9.08
C GLY A 67 -8.47 14.75 -8.25
N ILE A 68 -8.67 14.81 -6.94
CA ILE A 68 -7.62 14.72 -5.94
C ILE A 68 -7.79 13.39 -5.23
N LEU A 69 -6.72 12.59 -5.23
CA LEU A 69 -6.60 11.37 -4.47
C LEU A 69 -5.69 11.61 -3.27
N LYS A 70 -6.15 11.26 -2.06
CA LYS A 70 -5.37 11.43 -0.83
C LYS A 70 -5.22 10.10 -0.12
N TRP A 71 -3.99 9.63 0.02
CA TRP A 71 -3.66 8.49 0.86
C TRP A 71 -3.42 8.92 2.30
N THR A 72 -3.78 8.04 3.23
CA THR A 72 -3.40 8.11 4.63
C THR A 72 -2.82 6.78 5.05
N GLU A 73 -1.80 6.78 5.89
CA GLU A 73 -1.22 5.58 6.51
C GLU A 73 -1.25 5.78 8.02
N ASN A 74 -1.76 4.80 8.77
CA ASN A 74 -1.88 4.90 10.23
C ASN A 74 -2.62 6.18 10.69
N GLY A 75 -3.63 6.60 9.91
CA GLY A 75 -4.41 7.83 10.16
C GLY A 75 -3.67 9.15 9.90
N LYS A 76 -2.45 9.13 9.36
CA LYS A 76 -1.67 10.33 9.01
C LYS A 76 -1.67 10.56 7.50
N PRO A 77 -1.57 11.81 7.02
CA PRO A 77 -1.42 12.09 5.60
C PRO A 77 -0.17 11.42 5.03
N ALA A 78 -0.33 10.74 3.90
CA ALA A 78 0.75 10.19 3.09
C ALA A 78 0.82 11.01 1.77
N VAL A 79 0.82 10.34 0.63
CA VAL A 79 0.90 11.01 -0.67
C VAL A 79 -0.47 11.48 -1.17
N GLU A 80 -0.50 12.67 -1.76
CA GLU A 80 -1.63 13.20 -2.52
C GLU A 80 -1.29 13.21 -4.01
N PHE A 81 -2.30 12.96 -4.85
CA PHE A 81 -2.21 13.15 -6.29
C PHE A 81 -3.36 14.03 -6.77
N ASP A 82 -3.02 15.18 -7.33
CA ASP A 82 -3.95 16.06 -8.03
C ASP A 82 -3.78 15.82 -9.54
N GLY A 83 -4.75 15.19 -10.20
CA GLY A 83 -4.63 14.87 -11.61
C GLY A 83 -5.77 14.04 -12.19
N VAL A 84 -5.47 13.31 -13.26
CA VAL A 84 -6.44 12.53 -14.02
C VAL A 84 -6.30 11.03 -13.70
N TYR A 85 -7.44 10.38 -13.47
CA TYR A 85 -7.56 8.92 -13.38
C TYR A 85 -8.34 8.35 -14.57
N ALA A 86 -8.00 7.14 -14.98
CA ALA A 86 -8.80 6.32 -15.88
C ALA A 86 -8.75 4.87 -15.41
N LYS A 87 -9.90 4.19 -15.36
CA LYS A 87 -10.01 2.79 -14.90
C LYS A 87 -9.33 2.55 -13.55
N GLY A 88 -9.42 3.54 -12.65
CA GLY A 88 -8.88 3.46 -11.30
C GLY A 88 -7.37 3.62 -11.18
N LYS A 89 -6.67 3.99 -12.26
CA LYS A 89 -5.22 4.29 -12.29
C LYS A 89 -4.95 5.73 -12.68
N ARG A 90 -3.83 6.31 -12.26
CA ARG A 90 -3.36 7.61 -12.78
C ARG A 90 -3.14 7.51 -14.29
N ASN A 91 -3.76 8.40 -15.06
CA ASN A 91 -3.72 8.37 -16.52
C ASN A 91 -3.98 9.77 -17.09
N GLY A 92 -2.94 10.42 -17.62
CA GLY A 92 -2.96 11.83 -18.03
C GLY A 92 -2.10 12.73 -17.11
N PRO A 93 -2.23 14.06 -17.22
CA PRO A 93 -1.44 15.00 -16.41
C PRO A 93 -1.84 14.99 -14.93
N GLY A 94 -0.89 15.36 -14.07
CA GLY A 94 -1.08 15.43 -12.62
C GLY A 94 0.15 15.89 -11.83
N VAL A 95 0.02 15.91 -10.52
CA VAL A 95 1.08 16.29 -9.57
C VAL A 95 0.98 15.39 -8.34
N ILE A 96 2.08 14.71 -8.02
CA ILE A 96 2.28 14.05 -6.73
C ILE A 96 2.73 15.10 -5.71
N ILE A 97 2.11 15.09 -4.52
CA ILE A 97 2.41 15.98 -3.41
C ILE A 97 2.70 15.13 -2.18
N THR A 98 3.91 15.26 -1.62
CA THR A 98 4.31 14.55 -0.40
C THR A 98 3.89 15.31 0.87
N PRO A 99 3.87 14.67 2.05
CA PRO A 99 3.49 15.34 3.31
C PRO A 99 4.32 16.58 3.66
N ASP A 100 5.59 16.62 3.24
CA ASP A 100 6.50 17.77 3.40
C ASP A 100 6.32 18.86 2.33
N GLY A 101 5.35 18.68 1.42
CA GLY A 101 4.96 19.66 0.42
C GLY A 101 5.79 19.63 -0.86
N LYS A 102 6.71 18.67 -1.05
CA LYS A 102 7.39 18.51 -2.34
C LYS A 102 6.39 18.11 -3.42
N ARG A 103 6.64 18.59 -4.64
CA ARG A 103 5.74 18.42 -5.78
C ARG A 103 6.49 17.80 -6.94
N LEU A 104 5.93 16.74 -7.53
CA LEU A 104 6.41 16.12 -8.76
C LEU A 104 5.30 16.14 -9.80
N ALA A 105 5.43 17.02 -10.80
CA ALA A 105 4.51 17.10 -11.93
C ALA A 105 4.92 16.14 -13.04
N GLY A 106 3.95 15.67 -13.83
CA GLY A 106 4.22 14.71 -14.89
C GLY A 106 3.02 14.40 -15.78
N VAL A 107 3.18 13.36 -16.60
CA VAL A 107 2.10 12.70 -17.32
C VAL A 107 2.18 11.21 -16.98
N TRP A 108 1.05 10.60 -16.66
CA TRP A 108 0.97 9.20 -16.28
C TRP A 108 0.26 8.37 -17.33
N VAL A 109 0.67 7.11 -17.50
CA VAL A 109 -0.06 6.10 -18.28
C VAL A 109 -0.14 4.85 -17.41
N ASP A 110 -1.35 4.45 -17.05
CA ASP A 110 -1.62 3.26 -16.23
C ASP A 110 -0.76 3.15 -14.95
N ASP A 111 -0.69 4.25 -14.19
CA ASP A 111 0.13 4.48 -12.98
C ASP A 111 1.63 4.71 -13.17
N GLU A 112 2.14 4.58 -14.39
CA GLU A 112 3.55 4.82 -14.72
C GLU A 112 3.77 6.28 -15.12
N LEU A 113 4.77 6.93 -14.51
CA LEU A 113 5.18 8.28 -14.86
C LEU A 113 5.99 8.26 -16.16
N ILE A 114 5.53 8.99 -17.18
CA ILE A 114 6.25 9.18 -18.43
C ILE A 114 7.28 10.30 -18.25
N THR A 115 8.57 9.96 -18.30
CA THR A 115 9.65 10.94 -18.33
C THR A 115 10.02 11.28 -19.79
N PRO A 116 10.41 12.53 -20.11
CA PRO A 116 10.83 12.91 -21.46
C PRO A 116 12.03 12.12 -22.02
N GLU A 117 12.71 11.30 -21.22
CA GLU A 117 13.89 10.53 -21.63
C GLU A 117 13.78 9.02 -21.36
N GLY A 118 12.57 8.47 -21.18
CA GLY A 118 12.37 7.02 -21.09
C GLY A 118 13.05 6.30 -19.91
N GLY A 119 13.55 7.05 -18.93
CA GLY A 119 14.12 6.51 -17.70
C GLY A 119 13.07 6.47 -16.60
N SER A 120 12.71 5.27 -16.14
CA SER A 120 11.98 5.06 -14.88
C SER A 120 12.84 5.57 -13.71
N ILE A 121 12.22 6.29 -12.77
CA ILE A 121 12.84 6.65 -11.48
C ILE A 121 12.83 5.46 -10.52
#